data_AF-A0A973FW11-F1
#
_entry.id   AF-A0A973FW11-F1
#
_cell.length_a   1.000
_cell.length_b   1.000
_cell.length_c   1.000
_cell.angle_alpha   90.00
_cell.angle_beta   90.00
_cell.angle_gamma   90.00
#
_symmetry.space_group_name_H-M   'P 1'
#
loop_
_entity.id
_entity.type
_entity.pdbx_description
1 polymer ?
#
loop_
_entity_poly.entity_id
_entity_poly.type
_entity_poly.pdbx_seq_one_letter_code
_entity_poly.pdbx_strand_id
1 'polypeptide(L)' 'MKELFKPEDIERKVLLILKILHESPGPLGARVIARKMSERDVQLSERTVRYHLK' A
#
# COMPACT_ATOMS: atom_id res chain seq x y z
N MET A 1 -2.57 -25.34 -2.89
CA MET A 1 -1.69 -24.49 -2.06
C MET A 1 -2.01 -23.05 -2.44
N LYS A 2 -2.54 -22.24 -1.52
CA LYS A 2 -2.91 -20.85 -1.83
C LYS A 2 -1.60 -20.11 -2.08
N GLU A 3 -1.33 -19.71 -3.32
CA GLU A 3 -0.11 -18.94 -3.64
C GLU A 3 -0.11 -17.70 -2.76
N LEU A 4 0.78 -17.69 -1.77
CA LEU A 4 0.62 -16.80 -0.63
C LEU A 4 0.81 -15.34 -1.04
N PHE A 5 1.65 -15.06 -2.05
CA PHE A 5 1.86 -13.75 -2.64
C PHE A 5 2.41 -13.90 -4.06
N LYS A 6 1.65 -13.46 -5.06
CA LYS A 6 2.17 -13.31 -6.42
C LYS A 6 3.02 -12.04 -6.50
N PRO A 7 4.21 -12.06 -7.13
CA PRO A 7 5.03 -10.84 -7.28
C PRO A 7 4.24 -9.66 -7.87
N GLU A 8 3.34 -9.94 -8.80
CA GLU A 8 2.48 -8.94 -9.44
C GLU A 8 1.51 -8.28 -8.45
N ASP A 9 1.10 -8.98 -7.39
CA ASP A 9 0.25 -8.40 -6.35
C ASP A 9 1.04 -7.46 -5.43
N ILE A 10 2.32 -7.76 -5.21
CA ILE A 10 3.22 -6.88 -4.45
C ILE A 10 3.47 -5.60 -5.26
N GLU A 11 3.80 -5.72 -6.54
CA GLU A 11 4.03 -4.57 -7.42
C GLU A 11 2.79 -3.67 -7.50
N ARG A 12 1.60 -4.24 -7.70
CA ARG A 12 0.34 -3.47 -7.71
C ARG A 12 0.13 -2.70 -6.41
N LYS A 13 0.42 -3.31 -5.25
CA LYS A 13 0.31 -2.65 -3.95
C LYS A 13 1.32 -1.51 -3.80
N VAL A 14 2.56 -1.72 -4.23
CA VAL A 14 3.60 -0.68 -4.22
C VAL A 14 3.20 0.49 -5.12
N LEU A 15 2.76 0.22 -6.36
CA LEU A 15 2.30 1.25 -7.28
C LEU A 15 1.14 2.07 -6.70
N LEU A 16 0.19 1.42 -6.01
CA LEU A 16 -0.92 2.12 -5.39
C LEU A 16 -0.46 2.98 -4.19
N ILE A 17 0.49 2.51 -3.38
CA ILE A 17 1.11 3.30 -2.32
C ILE A 17 1.81 4.54 -2.90
N LEU A 18 2.58 4.38 -3.97
CA LEU A 18 3.27 5.49 -4.63
C LEU A 18 2.29 6.50 -5.25
N LYS A 19 1.19 6.03 -5.85
CA LYS A 19 0.11 6.89 -6.35
C LYS A 19 -0.52 7.72 -5.23
N ILE A 20 -0.81 7.10 -4.07
CA ILE A 20 -1.35 7.81 -2.90
C ILE A 20 -0.39 8.90 -2.41
N LEU A 21 0.92 8.62 -2.40
CA LEU A 21 1.94 9.59 -2.01
C LEU A 21 2.04 10.73 -3.02
N HIS A 22 2.01 10.43 -4.32
CA HIS A 22 2.07 11.42 -5.39
C HIS A 22 0.87 12.38 -5.39
N GLU A 23 -0.33 11.88 -5.06
CA GLU A 23 -1.55 12.69 -4.95
C GLU A 23 -1.63 13.53 -3.67
N SER A 24 -0.69 13.36 -2.73
CA SER A 24 -0.70 14.07 -1.46
C SER A 24 0.15 15.35 -1.50
N PRO A 25 -0.33 16.48 -0.93
CA PRO A 25 0.43 17.72 -0.89
C PRO A 25 1.61 17.68 0.11
N GLY A 26 1.82 16.57 0.81
CA GLY A 26 2.87 16.44 1.82
C GLY A 26 3.12 14.99 2.25
N PRO A 27 4.05 14.77 3.19
CA PRO A 27 4.39 13.43 3.65
C PRO A 27 3.19 12.77 4.34
N LEU A 28 2.98 11.48 4.07
CA LEU A 28 1.93 10.67 4.69
C LEU A 28 2.52 9.58 5.57
N GLY A 29 1.94 9.42 6.76
CA GLY A 29 2.23 8.28 7.63
C GLY A 29 1.61 6.99 7.10
N ALA A 30 2.24 5.85 7.40
CA ALA A 30 1.80 4.52 6.95
C ALA A 30 0.33 4.20 7.32
N ARG A 31 -0.18 4.75 8.43
CA ARG A 31 -1.59 4.56 8.86
C ARG A 31 -2.56 5.21 7.90
N VAL A 32 -2.24 6.43 7.47
CA VAL A 32 -3.06 7.20 6.53
C VAL A 32 -3.03 6.52 5.15
N ILE A 33 -1.86 6.05 4.73
CA ILE A 33 -1.72 5.27 3.49
C ILE A 33 -2.57 4.00 3.56
N ALA A 34 -2.49 3.21 4.64
CA ALA A 34 -3.30 1.99 4.81
C ALA A 34 -4.81 2.26 4.71
N ARG A 35 -5.29 3.36 5.33
CA ARG A 35 -6.69 3.78 5.20
C ARG A 35 -7.05 4.14 3.76
N LYS A 36 -6.22 4.92 3.06
CA LYS A 36 -6.43 5.27 1.64
C LYS A 36 -6.37 4.07 0.70
N MET A 37 -5.60 3.03 1.04
CA MET A 37 -5.60 1.75 0.31
C MET A 37 -6.94 1.04 0.51
N SER A 38 -7.47 1.02 1.74
CA SER A 38 -8.80 0.44 2.03
C SER A 38 -9.93 1.19 1.32
N GLU A 39 -9.82 2.50 1.14
CA GLU A 39 -10.77 3.31 0.35
C GLU A 39 -10.76 2.94 -1.15
N ARG A 40 -9.77 2.17 -1.61
CA ARG A 40 -9.60 1.65 -2.97
C ARG A 40 -9.69 0.13 -3.03
N ASP A 41 -10.38 -0.49 -2.06
CA ASP A 41 -10.60 -1.94 -1.93
C ASP A 41 -9.32 -2.78 -1.73
N VAL A 42 -8.21 -2.15 -1.32
CA VAL A 42 -6.96 -2.84 -1.01
C VAL A 42 -6.70 -2.81 0.50
N GLN A 43 -7.02 -3.92 1.17
CA GLN A 43 -6.79 -4.06 2.61
C GLN A 43 -5.32 -4.32 2.92
N LEU A 44 -4.66 -3.35 3.60
CA LEU A 44 -3.30 -3.50 4.12
C LEU A 44 -3.21 -3.01 5.55
N SER A 45 -2.42 -3.70 6.37
CA SER A 45 -2.06 -3.20 7.68
C SER A 45 -1.04 -2.07 7.57
N GLU A 46 -1.03 -1.16 8.55
CA GLU A 46 0.00 -0.14 8.71
C GLU A 46 1.42 -0.73 8.66
N ARG A 47 1.61 -1.90 9.28
CA ARG A 47 2.88 -2.63 9.28
C ARG A 47 3.28 -3.09 7.88
N THR A 48 2.34 -3.63 7.10
CA THR A 48 2.58 -4.08 5.72
C THR A 48 2.96 -2.90 4.82
N VAL A 49 2.30 -1.75 4.97
CA VAL A 49 2.69 -0.52 4.25
C VAL A 49 4.13 -0.13 4.56
N ARG A 50 4.54 -0.15 5.84
CA ARG A 50 5.95 0.13 6.20
C ARG A 50 6.93 -0.84 5.55
N TYR A 51 6.57 -2.11 5.37
CA TYR A 51 7.42 -3.08 4.69
C TYR A 51 7.57 -2.80 3.20
N HIS A 52 6.53 -2.27 2.55
CA HIS A 52 6.60 -1.87 1.14
C HIS A 52 7.40 -0.58 0.90
N LEU A 53 7.63 0.21 1.95
CA LEU A 53 8.38 1.48 1.88
C LEU A 53 9.82 1.37 2.40
N LYS A 54 10.26 0.17 2.79
CA LYS A 54 11.63 -0.09 3.27
C LYS A 54 12.63 -0.25 2.13
#